data_AF-A0A9W7LGL3-F1
#
_entry.id   AF-A0A9W7LGL3-F1
#
_cell.length_a   1.000
_cell.length_b   1.000
_cell.length_c   1.000
_cell.angle_alpha   90.00
_cell.angle_beta   90.00
_cell.angle_gamma   90.00
#
_symmetry.space_group_name_H-M   'P 1'
#
loop_
_entity.id
_entity.type
_entity.pdbx_description
1 polymer ?
#
loop_
_entity_poly.entity_id
_entity_poly.type
_entity_poly.pdbx_seq_one_letter_code
_entity_poly.pdbx_strand_id
1 'polypeptide(L)'
;MASSMLSGATATPTRLAFLGSNFHFRRLPQKGLLCYSKNQKARIITPKCSLSSSRPASQPRFIQHKQEAFWFYRFLSIVYDHIINPGHWTEDMRDEALEPADLYARNMKVVDVGGGTGFTTLGIVKHVNAENVTILDQSPHQLAKARQKEPLKECKIIEGDAEDLPFPTDYADRYVSAGSIEYWPDPQRGIKEAYRVLKIGGKACVIGPVHPTFWLSRFFADMWMLFPKEEEYIEWFEKAGFKDVKLKRIGPKWYRGVRRHGLIMGCSVTGVKPFSGDSPLKLGPKAEDVKKSVNPLVFLSRFIIGTIAATYFVLVPIYMWIKDQIVPKGQPI
;
A
#
# COMPACT_ATOMS: atom_id res chain seq x y z
N MET A 1 -7.83 -14.04 -64.68
CA MET A 1 -7.74 -12.82 -65.51
C MET A 1 -7.62 -11.66 -64.53
N ALA A 2 -6.50 -10.93 -64.54
CA ALA A 2 -6.38 -9.61 -65.20
C ALA A 2 -7.33 -8.57 -64.56
N SER A 3 -6.80 -7.64 -63.75
CA SER A 3 -6.31 -6.30 -64.18
C SER A 3 -7.42 -5.23 -64.04
N SER A 4 -7.16 -3.95 -63.73
CA SER A 4 -5.92 -3.26 -63.32
C SER A 4 -6.28 -1.93 -62.63
N MET A 5 -5.26 -1.20 -62.13
CA MET A 5 -5.41 0.20 -61.69
C MET A 5 -5.92 1.12 -62.80
N LEU A 6 -6.49 2.28 -62.42
CA LEU A 6 -6.20 3.56 -63.08
C LEU A 6 -6.51 4.75 -62.15
N SER A 7 -5.93 5.90 -62.46
CA SER A 7 -5.90 7.14 -61.65
C SER A 7 -6.69 8.28 -62.29
N GLY A 8 -7.11 9.27 -61.49
CA GLY A 8 -7.74 10.52 -61.96
C GLY A 8 -7.65 11.61 -60.90
N ALA A 9 -7.60 12.88 -61.31
CA ALA A 9 -7.19 14.01 -60.44
C ALA A 9 -8.20 15.17 -60.39
N THR A 10 -8.14 15.92 -59.27
CA THR A 10 -8.44 17.37 -59.12
C THR A 10 -9.73 17.98 -59.70
N ALA A 11 -10.59 18.51 -58.83
CA ALA A 11 -11.24 19.82 -59.00
C ALA A 11 -11.80 20.37 -57.66
N THR A 12 -11.79 21.69 -57.47
CA THR A 12 -12.45 22.41 -56.36
C THR A 12 -13.23 23.62 -56.89
N PRO A 13 -14.38 23.98 -56.30
CA PRO A 13 -14.94 25.32 -56.44
C PRO A 13 -15.21 26.04 -55.10
N THR A 14 -14.34 27.00 -54.79
CA THR A 14 -14.58 28.43 -54.51
C THR A 14 -15.82 28.94 -53.71
N ARG A 15 -15.54 29.92 -52.84
CA ARG A 15 -16.47 30.79 -52.06
C ARG A 15 -17.35 31.75 -52.91
N LEU A 16 -18.42 32.27 -52.30
CA LEU A 16 -18.65 33.74 -52.16
C LEU A 16 -18.68 34.07 -50.64
N ALA A 17 -18.18 35.18 -50.05
CA ALA A 17 -17.95 36.59 -50.46
C ALA A 17 -19.17 37.51 -50.26
N PHE A 18 -19.05 38.79 -49.85
CA PHE A 18 -17.88 39.64 -49.49
C PHE A 18 -17.89 39.95 -47.96
N LEU A 19 -17.64 41.11 -47.32
CA LEU A 19 -17.11 42.48 -47.61
C LEU A 19 -16.71 43.11 -46.24
N GLY A 20 -15.72 43.99 -46.02
CA GLY A 20 -14.61 44.47 -46.86
C GLY A 20 -14.20 45.94 -46.56
N SER A 21 -13.34 46.23 -45.56
CA SER A 21 -12.76 47.59 -45.35
C SER A 21 -11.33 47.58 -44.77
N ASN A 22 -10.55 48.64 -45.05
CA ASN A 22 -9.10 48.76 -44.77
C ASN A 22 -8.80 49.91 -43.79
N PHE A 23 -7.71 49.82 -43.00
CA PHE A 23 -7.03 50.99 -42.44
C PHE A 23 -5.50 50.83 -42.38
N HIS A 24 -4.78 51.93 -42.62
CA HIS A 24 -3.31 51.99 -42.67
C HIS A 24 -2.66 52.10 -41.29
N PHE A 25 -1.49 51.48 -41.11
CA PHE A 25 -0.58 51.80 -40.00
C PHE A 25 0.48 52.83 -40.42
N ARG A 26 0.67 53.87 -39.61
CA ARG A 26 1.78 54.85 -39.74
C ARG A 26 2.92 54.52 -38.76
N ARG A 27 4.03 55.25 -38.88
CA ARG A 27 5.38 54.93 -38.37
C ARG A 27 5.83 55.89 -37.26
N LEU A 28 6.95 55.54 -36.58
CA LEU A 28 7.79 56.35 -35.67
C LEU A 28 7.34 56.48 -34.19
N PRO A 29 8.27 56.76 -33.23
CA PRO A 29 9.74 56.60 -33.23
C PRO A 29 10.30 55.84 -31.99
N GLN A 30 11.60 55.51 -32.03
CA GLN A 30 12.35 55.06 -30.84
C GLN A 30 12.75 56.23 -29.93
N LYS A 31 12.79 55.98 -28.61
CA LYS A 31 13.80 56.51 -27.67
C LYS A 31 14.19 55.39 -26.71
N GLY A 32 15.48 55.21 -26.44
CA GLY A 32 15.98 54.16 -25.54
C GLY A 32 16.59 54.72 -24.25
N LEU A 33 16.96 53.84 -23.32
CA LEU A 33 17.74 54.21 -22.14
C LEU A 33 18.77 53.12 -21.76
N LEU A 34 20.03 53.54 -21.72
CA LEU A 34 21.15 53.09 -20.88
C LEU A 34 21.24 51.61 -20.44
N CYS A 35 22.29 50.94 -20.91
CA CYS A 35 22.82 49.72 -20.29
C CYS A 35 23.57 50.05 -18.99
N TYR A 36 23.40 49.24 -17.93
CA TYR A 36 24.19 49.34 -16.71
C TYR A 36 24.64 47.94 -16.24
N SER A 37 25.95 47.69 -16.24
CA SER A 37 26.52 46.41 -15.85
C SER A 37 26.57 46.26 -14.32
N LYS A 38 26.09 45.12 -13.80
CA LYS A 38 26.46 44.61 -12.47
C LYS A 38 26.66 43.10 -12.52
N ASN A 39 27.89 42.67 -12.23
CA ASN A 39 28.23 41.27 -12.01
C ASN A 39 27.35 40.66 -10.89
N GLN A 40 26.69 39.55 -11.19
CA GLN A 40 26.21 38.61 -10.17
C GLN A 40 26.84 37.25 -10.44
N LYS A 41 27.58 36.72 -9.44
CA LYS A 41 28.14 35.37 -9.53
C LYS A 41 27.00 34.35 -9.55
N ALA A 42 26.94 33.51 -10.57
CA ALA A 42 25.96 32.43 -10.65
C ALA A 42 26.11 31.48 -9.47
N ARG A 43 25.16 31.54 -8.53
CA ARG A 43 25.10 30.63 -7.38
C ARG A 43 24.20 29.47 -7.78
N ILE A 44 24.80 28.34 -8.17
CA ILE A 44 24.05 27.11 -8.46
C ILE A 44 23.39 26.66 -7.16
N ILE A 45 22.08 26.87 -7.04
CA ILE A 45 21.28 26.34 -5.93
C ILE A 45 20.97 24.89 -6.27
N THR A 46 21.86 23.98 -5.87
CA THR A 46 21.49 22.57 -5.76
C THR A 46 20.32 22.45 -4.79
N PRO A 47 19.21 21.78 -5.14
CA PRO A 47 18.15 21.53 -4.19
C PRO A 47 18.73 20.65 -3.08
N LYS A 48 18.76 21.15 -1.84
CA LYS A 48 19.05 20.29 -0.69
C LYS A 48 18.00 19.20 -0.66
N CYS A 49 18.43 17.95 -0.83
CA CYS A 49 17.57 16.80 -0.59
C CYS A 49 17.07 16.92 0.85
N SER A 50 15.76 17.12 1.02
CA SER A 50 15.13 17.16 2.32
C SER A 50 15.15 15.75 2.86
N LEU A 51 16.11 15.47 3.76
CA LEU A 51 16.16 14.22 4.51
C LEU A 51 14.78 13.98 5.12
N SER A 52 14.14 12.89 4.67
CA SER A 52 12.88 12.40 5.25
C SER A 52 13.14 12.12 6.73
N SER A 53 12.69 13.02 7.60
CA SER A 53 12.83 12.84 9.03
C SER A 53 11.88 11.72 9.44
N SER A 54 12.43 10.54 9.75
CA SER A 54 11.65 9.38 10.17
C SER A 54 10.68 9.78 11.28
N ARG A 55 9.39 9.54 11.04
CA ARG A 55 8.27 9.98 11.86
C ARG A 55 8.55 9.69 13.34
N PRO A 56 8.60 10.71 14.23
CA PRO A 56 9.04 10.50 15.61
C PRO A 56 8.06 9.58 16.34
N ALA A 57 8.61 8.60 17.06
CA ALA A 57 7.84 7.57 17.79
C ALA A 57 6.96 8.12 18.93
N SER A 58 6.97 9.44 19.14
CA SER A 58 6.20 10.17 20.15
C SER A 58 4.77 10.55 19.72
N GLN A 59 4.32 10.20 18.51
CA GLN A 59 2.90 10.31 18.17
C GLN A 59 2.09 9.20 18.88
N PRO A 60 0.92 9.52 19.46
CA PRO A 60 0.13 8.58 20.26
C PRO A 60 -0.65 7.58 19.38
N ARG A 61 0.05 6.63 18.74
CA ARG A 61 -0.57 5.37 18.29
C ARG A 61 -1.14 4.71 19.55
N PHE A 62 -2.46 4.67 19.74
CA PHE A 62 -3.04 4.12 20.98
C PHE A 62 -2.93 2.59 21.06
N ILE A 63 -2.92 1.91 19.91
CA ILE A 63 -2.71 0.46 19.82
C ILE A 63 -1.26 0.19 19.41
N GLN A 64 -0.36 0.06 20.40
CA GLN A 64 1.04 -0.39 20.21
C GLN A 64 1.38 -1.66 20.99
N HIS A 65 0.67 -1.94 22.08
CA HIS A 65 0.97 -3.07 22.96
C HIS A 65 0.23 -4.30 22.45
N LYS A 66 0.95 -5.36 22.06
CA LYS A 66 0.37 -6.58 21.44
C LYS A 66 -0.78 -7.18 22.27
N GLN A 67 -0.70 -7.08 23.60
CA GLN A 67 -1.73 -7.59 24.52
C GLN A 67 -3.03 -6.75 24.58
N GLU A 68 -2.95 -5.42 24.46
CA GLU A 68 -4.14 -4.56 24.33
C GLU A 68 -4.81 -4.78 22.97
N ALA A 69 -3.96 -4.86 21.93
CA ALA A 69 -4.34 -5.10 20.56
C ALA A 69 -5.06 -6.46 20.40
N PHE A 70 -4.56 -7.53 21.03
CA PHE A 70 -5.14 -8.87 21.02
C PHE A 70 -6.63 -8.90 21.41
N TRP A 71 -7.00 -8.21 22.50
CA TRP A 71 -8.41 -8.16 22.93
C TRP A 71 -9.29 -7.34 21.98
N PHE A 72 -8.76 -6.22 21.46
CA PHE A 72 -9.44 -5.42 20.45
C PHE A 72 -9.68 -6.25 19.17
N TYR A 73 -8.68 -6.96 18.65
CA TYR A 73 -8.80 -7.82 17.48
C TYR A 73 -9.64 -9.08 17.73
N ARG A 74 -9.66 -9.64 18.96
CA ARG A 74 -10.52 -10.80 19.28
C ARG A 74 -11.98 -10.52 18.98
N PHE A 75 -12.47 -9.33 19.35
CA PHE A 75 -13.84 -8.90 19.05
C PHE A 75 -13.97 -8.31 17.65
N LEU A 76 -13.06 -7.43 17.22
CA LEU A 76 -13.17 -6.77 15.92
C LEU A 76 -13.03 -7.75 14.74
N SER A 77 -12.18 -8.78 14.81
CA SER A 77 -12.01 -9.75 13.72
C SER A 77 -13.27 -10.54 13.39
N ILE A 78 -14.16 -10.79 14.38
CA ILE A 78 -15.45 -11.46 14.15
C ILE A 78 -16.34 -10.60 13.25
N VAL A 79 -16.39 -9.28 13.54
CA VAL A 79 -17.09 -8.27 12.72
C VAL A 79 -16.39 -8.07 11.38
N TYR A 80 -15.05 -8.05 11.36
CA TYR A 80 -14.25 -7.78 10.18
C TYR A 80 -14.42 -8.87 9.11
N ASP A 81 -14.31 -10.14 9.50
CA ASP A 81 -14.48 -11.29 8.59
C ASP A 81 -15.86 -11.30 7.91
N HIS A 82 -16.94 -10.99 8.65
CA HIS A 82 -18.32 -11.22 8.20
C HIS A 82 -19.02 -9.98 7.65
N ILE A 83 -18.62 -8.77 8.07
CA ILE A 83 -19.33 -7.51 7.76
C ILE A 83 -18.45 -6.54 6.98
N ILE A 84 -17.13 -6.54 7.18
CA ILE A 84 -16.22 -5.55 6.57
C ILE A 84 -15.56 -6.11 5.30
N ASN A 85 -14.97 -7.31 5.34
CA ASN A 85 -14.35 -7.95 4.17
C ASN A 85 -15.22 -7.94 2.90
N PRO A 86 -16.54 -8.26 2.94
CA PRO A 86 -17.38 -8.27 1.74
C PRO A 86 -17.48 -6.93 0.99
N GLY A 87 -17.23 -5.80 1.66
CA GLY A 87 -17.27 -4.46 1.06
C GLY A 87 -15.90 -3.78 0.90
N HIS A 88 -14.93 -4.11 1.76
CA HIS A 88 -13.70 -3.34 1.95
C HIS A 88 -12.43 -4.05 1.45
N TRP A 89 -12.41 -5.38 1.44
CA TRP A 89 -11.25 -6.18 1.00
C TRP A 89 -11.73 -7.43 0.26
N THR A 90 -12.16 -7.22 -0.99
CA THR A 90 -12.77 -8.26 -1.82
C THR A 90 -11.74 -9.24 -2.39
N GLU A 91 -12.22 -10.39 -2.89
CA GLU A 91 -11.36 -11.35 -3.60
C GLU A 91 -10.63 -10.74 -4.80
N ASP A 92 -11.31 -9.82 -5.51
CA ASP A 92 -10.73 -9.03 -6.59
C ASP A 92 -9.55 -8.17 -6.11
N MET A 93 -9.69 -7.47 -4.98
CA MET A 93 -8.64 -6.61 -4.43
C MET A 93 -7.45 -7.43 -3.90
N ARG A 94 -7.73 -8.60 -3.29
CA ARG A 94 -6.71 -9.56 -2.87
C ARG A 94 -5.90 -10.06 -4.07
N ASP A 95 -6.58 -10.52 -5.12
CA ASP A 95 -5.90 -11.10 -6.29
C ASP A 95 -5.14 -10.00 -7.08
N GLU A 96 -5.69 -8.79 -7.16
CA GLU A 96 -4.99 -7.62 -7.71
C GLU A 96 -3.74 -7.23 -6.89
N ALA A 97 -3.79 -7.35 -5.55
CA ALA A 97 -2.67 -7.06 -4.66
C ALA A 97 -1.62 -8.18 -4.62
N LEU A 98 -1.98 -9.41 -4.97
CA LEU A 98 -1.06 -10.54 -5.10
C LEU A 98 -0.34 -10.59 -6.45
N GLU A 99 -0.85 -9.95 -7.51
CA GLU A 99 -0.19 -9.89 -8.83
C GLU A 99 1.30 -9.52 -8.75
N PRO A 100 1.74 -8.46 -8.02
CA PRO A 100 3.15 -8.09 -7.94
C PRO A 100 4.03 -9.09 -7.16
N ALA A 101 3.44 -10.07 -6.47
CA ALA A 101 4.17 -11.09 -5.72
C ALA A 101 4.79 -12.18 -6.62
N ASP A 102 4.54 -12.18 -7.93
CA ASP A 102 5.17 -13.07 -8.91
C ASP A 102 5.03 -14.56 -8.56
N LEU A 103 3.81 -15.01 -8.22
CA LEU A 103 3.49 -16.39 -7.87
C LEU A 103 3.43 -17.29 -9.13
N TYR A 104 4.57 -17.48 -9.79
CA TYR A 104 4.61 -18.04 -11.14
C TYR A 104 4.82 -19.56 -11.25
N ALA A 105 5.06 -20.28 -10.15
CA ALA A 105 5.27 -21.73 -10.18
C ALA A 105 4.67 -22.46 -8.97
N ARG A 106 4.06 -23.63 -9.24
CA ARG A 106 3.31 -24.44 -8.27
C ARG A 106 4.14 -24.92 -7.06
N ASN A 107 5.46 -25.04 -7.24
CA ASN A 107 6.42 -25.54 -6.26
C ASN A 107 7.23 -24.43 -5.55
N MET A 108 6.85 -23.15 -5.69
CA MET A 108 7.46 -22.07 -4.90
C MET A 108 7.18 -22.25 -3.42
N LYS A 109 8.18 -22.11 -2.56
CA LYS A 109 7.97 -22.05 -1.11
C LYS A 109 7.55 -20.65 -0.70
N VAL A 110 6.34 -20.52 -0.15
CA VAL A 110 5.75 -19.23 0.24
C VAL A 110 5.55 -19.18 1.76
N VAL A 111 5.88 -18.06 2.37
CA VAL A 111 5.46 -17.74 3.75
C VAL A 111 4.44 -16.60 3.71
N ASP A 112 3.28 -16.80 4.34
CA ASP A 112 2.20 -15.82 4.50
C ASP A 112 2.17 -15.37 5.98
N VAL A 113 2.82 -14.23 6.24
CA VAL A 113 3.15 -13.74 7.59
C VAL A 113 2.14 -12.70 8.04
N GLY A 114 1.50 -12.94 9.19
CA GLY A 114 0.28 -12.24 9.57
C GLY A 114 -0.93 -12.71 8.77
N GLY A 115 -0.93 -13.97 8.29
CA GLY A 115 -1.97 -14.49 7.39
C GLY A 115 -3.35 -14.64 8.03
N GLY A 116 -3.48 -14.45 9.36
CA GLY A 116 -4.76 -14.38 10.07
C GLY A 116 -5.68 -15.58 9.81
N THR A 117 -6.89 -15.31 9.32
CA THR A 117 -7.88 -16.34 8.96
C THR A 117 -7.58 -17.04 7.63
N GLY A 118 -6.46 -16.74 6.97
CA GLY A 118 -6.03 -17.29 5.70
C GLY A 118 -6.71 -16.69 4.46
N PHE A 119 -7.29 -15.49 4.56
CA PHE A 119 -7.96 -14.86 3.41
C PHE A 119 -7.00 -14.57 2.25
N THR A 120 -5.81 -14.05 2.55
CA THR A 120 -4.72 -13.84 1.57
C THR A 120 -4.21 -15.16 1.03
N THR A 121 -4.05 -16.16 1.91
CA THR A 121 -3.60 -17.51 1.54
C THR A 121 -4.52 -18.19 0.52
N LEU A 122 -5.85 -17.95 0.58
CA LEU A 122 -6.80 -18.43 -0.43
C LEU A 122 -6.50 -17.88 -1.85
N GLY A 123 -5.86 -16.72 -1.97
CA GLY A 123 -5.31 -16.22 -3.24
C GLY A 123 -4.00 -16.91 -3.62
N ILE A 124 -3.09 -17.10 -2.64
CA ILE A 124 -1.79 -17.76 -2.87
C ILE A 124 -1.97 -19.18 -3.41
N VAL A 125 -2.87 -19.98 -2.82
CA VAL A 125 -3.08 -21.39 -3.23
C VAL A 125 -3.76 -21.57 -4.60
N LYS A 126 -4.25 -20.48 -5.22
CA LYS A 126 -4.64 -20.51 -6.65
C LYS A 126 -3.42 -20.75 -7.56
N HIS A 127 -2.25 -20.26 -7.14
CA HIS A 127 -1.03 -20.20 -7.95
C HIS A 127 0.09 -21.13 -7.46
N VAL A 128 0.10 -21.48 -6.18
CA VAL A 128 1.09 -22.36 -5.54
C VAL A 128 0.36 -23.55 -4.91
N ASN A 129 0.96 -24.75 -4.91
CA ASN A 129 0.35 -25.88 -4.21
C ASN A 129 0.34 -25.65 -2.68
N ALA A 130 -0.71 -26.10 -2.01
CA ALA A 130 -0.94 -25.79 -0.60
C ALA A 130 0.16 -26.32 0.34
N GLU A 131 0.77 -27.49 0.07
CA GLU A 131 1.86 -28.06 0.87
C GLU A 131 3.14 -27.21 0.91
N ASN A 132 3.32 -26.31 -0.06
CA ASN A 132 4.48 -25.41 -0.13
C ASN A 132 4.22 -24.03 0.52
N VAL A 133 3.01 -23.79 1.04
CA VAL A 133 2.63 -22.54 1.69
C VAL A 133 2.63 -22.71 3.22
N THR A 134 3.32 -21.80 3.91
CA THR A 134 3.28 -21.71 5.38
C THR A 134 2.58 -20.44 5.82
N ILE A 135 1.46 -20.57 6.55
CA ILE A 135 0.78 -19.46 7.23
C ILE A 135 1.41 -19.29 8.62
N LEU A 136 1.76 -18.05 8.98
CA LEU A 136 2.22 -17.67 10.32
C LEU A 136 1.39 -16.48 10.84
N ASP A 137 0.95 -16.54 12.10
CA ASP A 137 0.29 -15.43 12.80
C ASP A 137 0.52 -15.54 14.32
N GLN A 138 0.34 -14.45 15.06
CA GLN A 138 0.37 -14.44 16.53
C GLN A 138 -0.98 -14.83 17.18
N SER A 139 -2.03 -15.05 16.37
CA SER A 139 -3.43 -15.14 16.83
C SER A 139 -3.98 -16.58 16.70
N PRO A 140 -3.86 -17.46 17.71
CA PRO A 140 -4.32 -18.86 17.62
C PRO A 140 -5.80 -19.00 17.23
N HIS A 141 -6.66 -18.06 17.62
CA HIS A 141 -8.07 -18.01 17.19
C HIS A 141 -8.24 -17.79 15.69
N GLN A 142 -7.41 -16.94 15.06
CA GLN A 142 -7.47 -16.76 13.60
C GLN A 142 -6.88 -17.97 12.87
N LEU A 143 -5.78 -18.52 13.39
CA LEU A 143 -5.17 -19.74 12.87
C LEU A 143 -6.09 -20.99 13.00
N ALA A 144 -7.04 -20.98 13.93
CA ALA A 144 -8.10 -21.99 14.04
C ALA A 144 -9.15 -21.83 12.92
N LYS A 145 -9.56 -20.60 12.58
CA LYS A 145 -10.42 -20.34 11.40
C LYS A 145 -9.73 -20.72 10.09
N ALA A 146 -8.42 -20.49 9.95
CA ALA A 146 -7.66 -20.89 8.78
C ALA A 146 -7.69 -22.41 8.55
N ARG A 147 -7.53 -23.21 9.62
CA ARG A 147 -7.60 -24.70 9.58
C ARG A 147 -8.95 -25.26 9.15
N GLN A 148 -10.03 -24.49 9.27
CA GLN A 148 -11.39 -24.92 8.89
C GLN A 148 -11.67 -24.76 7.39
N LYS A 149 -10.77 -24.14 6.62
CA LYS A 149 -10.94 -23.89 5.18
C LYS A 149 -10.34 -25.04 4.38
N GLU A 150 -11.18 -25.78 3.66
CA GLU A 150 -10.76 -26.91 2.79
C GLU A 150 -9.53 -26.61 1.92
N PRO A 151 -9.42 -25.46 1.21
CA PRO A 151 -8.26 -25.18 0.34
C PRO A 151 -6.94 -24.89 1.08
N LEU A 152 -6.96 -24.80 2.42
CA LEU A 152 -5.80 -24.50 3.25
C LEU A 152 -5.39 -25.68 4.14
N LYS A 153 -6.03 -26.86 4.01
CA LYS A 153 -5.77 -28.04 4.87
C LYS A 153 -4.33 -28.55 4.81
N GLU A 154 -3.71 -28.47 3.63
CA GLU A 154 -2.33 -28.94 3.39
C GLU A 154 -1.28 -27.86 3.69
N CYS A 155 -1.70 -26.60 3.90
CA CYS A 155 -0.79 -25.54 4.30
C CYS A 155 -0.23 -25.80 5.70
N LYS A 156 1.06 -25.55 5.89
CA LYS A 156 1.65 -25.55 7.22
C LYS A 156 1.17 -24.30 7.97
N ILE A 157 0.51 -24.45 9.12
CA ILE A 157 -0.01 -23.30 9.89
C ILE A 157 0.62 -23.26 11.28
N ILE A 158 1.40 -22.23 11.57
CA ILE A 158 2.16 -22.08 12.83
C ILE A 158 1.87 -20.76 13.54
N GLU A 159 2.00 -20.76 14.87
CA GLU A 159 2.00 -19.54 15.67
C GLU A 159 3.41 -18.91 15.65
N GLY A 160 3.51 -17.58 15.59
CA GLY A 160 4.80 -16.88 15.60
C GLY A 160 4.68 -15.36 15.44
N ASP A 161 5.81 -14.66 15.60
CA ASP A 161 5.90 -13.21 15.49
C ASP A 161 6.52 -12.80 14.14
N ALA A 162 5.95 -11.80 13.47
CA ALA A 162 6.48 -11.27 12.22
C ALA A 162 7.86 -10.60 12.39
N GLU A 163 8.18 -10.16 13.62
CA GLU A 163 9.46 -9.55 13.99
C GLU A 163 10.56 -10.55 14.39
N ASP A 164 10.26 -11.85 14.44
CA ASP A 164 11.18 -12.91 14.90
C ASP A 164 10.74 -14.26 14.31
N LEU A 165 11.12 -14.53 13.06
CA LEU A 165 10.53 -15.61 12.26
C LEU A 165 11.20 -16.97 12.53
N PRO A 166 10.44 -18.05 12.82
CA PRO A 166 10.94 -19.40 13.09
C PRO A 166 11.34 -20.15 11.81
N PHE A 167 12.02 -19.46 10.89
CA PHE A 167 12.58 -19.98 9.65
C PHE A 167 14.08 -19.70 9.59
N PRO A 168 14.89 -20.58 8.97
CA PRO A 168 16.29 -20.27 8.70
C PRO A 168 16.41 -19.14 7.68
N THR A 169 17.60 -18.56 7.60
CA THR A 169 17.97 -17.61 6.54
C THR A 169 17.95 -18.31 5.17
N ASP A 170 17.55 -17.60 4.10
CA ASP A 170 17.41 -18.16 2.74
C ASP A 170 16.45 -19.37 2.63
N TYR A 171 15.33 -19.35 3.36
CA TYR A 171 14.30 -20.41 3.40
C TYR A 171 13.31 -20.39 2.22
N ALA A 172 12.70 -19.24 1.93
CA ALA A 172 11.52 -19.09 1.08
C ALA A 172 11.80 -18.42 -0.28
N ASP A 173 10.99 -18.75 -1.29
CA ASP A 173 11.01 -18.12 -2.60
C ASP A 173 10.17 -16.84 -2.62
N ARG A 174 9.14 -16.79 -1.77
CA ARG A 174 8.24 -15.64 -1.61
C ARG A 174 7.88 -15.42 -0.15
N TYR A 175 7.81 -14.14 0.21
CA TYR A 175 7.27 -13.65 1.47
C TYR A 175 6.04 -12.81 1.12
N VAL A 176 4.89 -13.14 1.68
CA VAL A 176 3.65 -12.37 1.58
C VAL A 176 3.25 -11.94 2.98
N SER A 177 2.74 -10.73 3.11
CA SER A 177 2.05 -10.26 4.31
C SER A 177 0.97 -9.27 3.90
N ALA A 178 -0.23 -9.38 4.46
CA ALA A 178 -1.35 -8.54 4.06
C ALA A 178 -2.28 -8.23 5.24
N GLY A 179 -2.49 -6.94 5.53
CA GLY A 179 -3.34 -6.51 6.65
C GLY A 179 -2.75 -6.85 8.02
N SER A 180 -1.43 -6.72 8.17
CA SER A 180 -0.69 -7.10 9.38
C SER A 180 0.36 -6.07 9.81
N ILE A 181 1.06 -5.44 8.87
CA ILE A 181 2.15 -4.48 9.17
C ILE A 181 1.69 -3.23 9.91
N GLU A 182 0.42 -2.83 9.74
CA GLU A 182 -0.25 -1.81 10.54
C GLU A 182 -0.32 -2.11 12.05
N TYR A 183 -0.02 -3.36 12.45
CA TYR A 183 -0.04 -3.86 13.82
C TYR A 183 1.34 -4.23 14.38
N TRP A 184 2.42 -4.10 13.60
CA TRP A 184 3.79 -4.40 14.06
C TRP A 184 4.34 -3.19 14.86
N PRO A 185 4.78 -3.36 16.13
CA PRO A 185 5.41 -2.29 16.91
C PRO A 185 6.62 -1.66 16.22
N ASP A 186 7.50 -2.49 15.64
CA ASP A 186 8.69 -2.16 14.85
C ASP A 186 8.54 -2.75 13.43
N PRO A 187 7.88 -2.03 12.49
CA PRO A 187 7.67 -2.52 11.11
C PRO A 187 8.99 -2.80 10.38
N GLN A 188 10.01 -2.00 10.65
CA GLN A 188 11.32 -2.11 10.02
C GLN A 188 12.00 -3.45 10.37
N ARG A 189 11.74 -4.01 11.55
CA ARG A 189 12.20 -5.34 11.98
C ARG A 189 11.49 -6.48 11.25
N GLY A 190 10.18 -6.40 11.06
CA GLY A 190 9.45 -7.37 10.24
C GLY A 190 9.91 -7.37 8.77
N ILE A 191 10.16 -6.19 8.18
CA ILE A 191 10.77 -6.09 6.83
C ILE A 191 12.22 -6.61 6.80
N LYS A 192 12.97 -6.46 7.90
CA LYS A 192 14.32 -7.07 8.04
C LYS A 192 14.24 -8.60 8.05
N GLU A 193 13.29 -9.17 8.79
CA GLU A 193 13.05 -10.61 8.84
C GLU A 193 12.58 -11.16 7.49
N ALA A 194 11.70 -10.44 6.78
CA ALA A 194 11.32 -10.77 5.40
C ALA A 194 12.55 -10.87 4.47
N TYR A 195 13.53 -9.97 4.60
CA TYR A 195 14.79 -10.06 3.86
C TYR A 195 15.57 -11.31 4.24
N ARG A 196 15.72 -11.59 5.54
CA ARG A 196 16.50 -12.74 6.05
C ARG A 196 15.95 -14.07 5.52
N VAL A 197 14.64 -14.31 5.64
CA VAL A 197 14.03 -15.62 5.33
C VAL A 197 13.85 -15.88 3.83
N LEU A 198 13.92 -14.86 2.97
CA LEU A 198 13.92 -15.04 1.51
C LEU A 198 15.26 -15.55 1.01
N LYS A 199 15.26 -16.33 -0.08
CA LYS A 199 16.45 -16.70 -0.89
C LYS A 199 16.94 -15.55 -1.77
N ILE A 200 18.12 -15.67 -2.37
CA ILE A 200 18.57 -14.83 -3.50
C ILE A 200 17.51 -14.87 -4.61
N GLY A 201 17.14 -13.70 -5.15
CA GLY A 201 16.06 -13.58 -6.15
C GLY A 201 14.65 -13.79 -5.60
N GLY A 202 14.53 -14.13 -4.31
CA GLY A 202 13.26 -14.18 -3.60
C GLY A 202 12.64 -12.80 -3.47
N LYS A 203 11.30 -12.74 -3.53
CA LYS A 203 10.53 -11.49 -3.49
C LYS A 203 9.69 -11.39 -2.22
N ALA A 204 9.77 -10.25 -1.54
CA ALA A 204 8.82 -9.85 -0.52
C ALA A 204 7.67 -9.07 -1.17
N CYS A 205 6.45 -9.32 -0.71
CA CYS A 205 5.24 -8.56 -1.01
C CYS A 205 4.53 -8.23 0.29
N VAL A 206 4.33 -6.94 0.57
CA VAL A 206 3.68 -6.45 1.78
C VAL A 206 2.54 -5.54 1.37
N ILE A 207 1.33 -5.91 1.81
CA ILE A 207 0.07 -5.27 1.46
C ILE A 207 -0.49 -4.64 2.74
N GLY A 208 -0.72 -3.33 2.72
CA GLY A 208 -1.18 -2.61 3.91
C GLY A 208 -1.83 -1.26 3.61
N PRO A 209 -2.42 -0.62 4.62
CA PRO A 209 -3.12 0.66 4.46
C PRO A 209 -2.14 1.80 4.14
N VAL A 210 -2.65 2.89 3.57
CA VAL A 210 -1.88 4.10 3.22
C VAL A 210 -2.43 5.30 3.97
N HIS A 211 -1.55 6.19 4.45
CA HIS A 211 -1.94 7.40 5.18
C HIS A 211 -2.90 8.28 4.36
N PRO A 212 -4.11 8.58 4.86
CA PRO A 212 -5.17 9.15 4.03
C PRO A 212 -4.99 10.66 3.76
N THR A 213 -5.49 11.11 2.61
CA THR A 213 -5.36 12.51 2.16
C THR A 213 -6.42 13.45 2.74
N PHE A 214 -7.56 12.94 3.23
CA PHE A 214 -8.61 13.73 3.86
C PHE A 214 -8.34 13.99 5.34
N TRP A 215 -8.67 15.20 5.83
CA TRP A 215 -8.22 15.67 7.15
C TRP A 215 -8.82 14.87 8.31
N LEU A 216 -10.11 14.54 8.26
CA LEU A 216 -10.79 13.78 9.30
C LEU A 216 -10.32 12.31 9.30
N SER A 217 -10.04 11.77 8.12
CA SER A 217 -9.42 10.44 7.99
C SER A 217 -8.00 10.39 8.56
N ARG A 218 -7.20 11.47 8.41
CA ARG A 218 -5.88 11.54 9.10
C ARG A 218 -6.03 11.52 10.61
N PHE A 219 -6.97 12.30 11.15
CA PHE A 219 -7.22 12.35 12.59
C PHE A 219 -7.54 10.96 13.15
N PHE A 220 -8.46 10.21 12.53
CA PHE A 220 -8.77 8.85 12.97
C PHE A 220 -7.65 7.84 12.69
N ALA A 221 -6.92 7.97 11.58
CA ALA A 221 -5.75 7.12 11.28
C ALA A 221 -4.66 7.28 12.36
N ASP A 222 -4.28 8.52 12.66
CA ASP A 222 -3.20 8.85 13.61
C ASP A 222 -3.53 8.47 15.07
N MET A 223 -4.80 8.23 15.39
CA MET A 223 -5.26 7.77 16.71
C MET A 223 -5.37 6.24 16.82
N TRP A 224 -5.63 5.53 15.72
CA TRP A 224 -6.08 4.13 15.77
C TRP A 224 -4.94 3.10 15.73
N MET A 225 -4.28 3.01 14.57
CA MET A 225 -3.26 2.00 14.25
C MET A 225 -2.22 2.60 13.29
N LEU A 226 -1.21 1.85 12.88
CA LEU A 226 -0.20 2.40 11.99
C LEU A 226 -0.75 2.49 10.54
N PHE A 227 -0.94 3.71 10.05
CA PHE A 227 -1.14 4.02 8.64
C PHE A 227 0.14 4.66 8.06
N PRO A 228 1.04 3.89 7.43
CA PRO A 228 2.26 4.43 6.84
C PRO A 228 1.96 5.22 5.56
N LYS A 229 2.85 6.14 5.19
CA LYS A 229 2.86 6.71 3.86
C LYS A 229 3.49 5.72 2.86
N GLU A 230 3.23 5.94 1.56
CA GLU A 230 3.83 5.16 0.47
C GLU A 230 5.37 5.22 0.50
N GLU A 231 5.92 6.37 0.89
CA GLU A 231 7.36 6.59 1.03
C GLU A 231 7.95 5.84 2.24
N GLU A 232 7.20 5.68 3.34
CA GLU A 232 7.67 4.96 4.55
C GLU A 232 7.84 3.46 4.26
N TYR A 233 6.94 2.84 3.47
CA TYR A 233 7.11 1.47 3.01
C TYR A 233 8.36 1.30 2.13
N ILE A 234 8.57 2.19 1.16
CA ILE A 234 9.74 2.13 0.26
C ILE A 234 11.03 2.27 1.08
N GLU A 235 11.09 3.26 1.98
CA GLU A 235 12.22 3.45 2.89
C GLU A 235 12.53 2.19 3.71
N TRP A 236 11.53 1.46 4.23
CA TRP A 236 11.77 0.23 5.01
C TRP A 236 12.37 -0.90 4.17
N PHE A 237 11.91 -1.08 2.93
CA PHE A 237 12.47 -2.09 2.02
C PHE A 237 13.90 -1.73 1.61
N GLU A 238 14.17 -0.48 1.24
CA GLU A 238 15.50 -0.01 0.86
C GLU A 238 16.50 -0.12 2.01
N LYS A 239 16.12 0.30 3.22
CA LYS A 239 16.94 0.17 4.44
C LYS A 239 17.22 -1.29 4.80
N ALA A 240 16.26 -2.18 4.60
CA ALA A 240 16.46 -3.62 4.77
C ALA A 240 17.35 -4.24 3.67
N GLY A 241 17.70 -3.50 2.61
CA GLY A 241 18.65 -3.93 1.58
C GLY A 241 18.01 -4.51 0.31
N PHE A 242 16.68 -4.50 0.19
CA PHE A 242 15.98 -4.95 -1.02
C PHE A 242 16.36 -4.11 -2.25
N LYS A 243 16.15 -4.69 -3.44
CA LYS A 243 16.29 -4.02 -4.74
C LYS A 243 14.99 -4.16 -5.55
N ASP A 244 14.92 -3.42 -6.65
CA ASP A 244 13.74 -3.32 -7.52
C ASP A 244 12.43 -3.04 -6.75
N VAL A 245 12.52 -2.12 -5.78
CA VAL A 245 11.40 -1.77 -4.90
C VAL A 245 10.29 -1.10 -5.71
N LYS A 246 9.09 -1.69 -5.70
CA LYS A 246 7.94 -1.28 -6.50
C LYS A 246 6.68 -1.21 -5.65
N LEU A 247 5.87 -0.18 -5.89
CA LEU A 247 4.60 0.05 -5.17
C LEU A 247 3.44 0.09 -6.17
N LYS A 248 2.44 -0.77 -5.96
CA LYS A 248 1.14 -0.76 -6.64
C LYS A 248 0.08 -0.27 -5.65
N ARG A 249 -0.70 0.75 -6.00
CA ARG A 249 -1.84 1.20 -5.18
C ARG A 249 -3.02 0.24 -5.40
N ILE A 250 -3.75 -0.06 -4.33
CA ILE A 250 -4.90 -0.99 -4.36
C ILE A 250 -6.14 -0.26 -3.85
N GLY A 251 -7.25 -0.48 -4.55
CA GLY A 251 -8.58 0.06 -4.22
C GLY A 251 -9.67 -0.81 -4.88
N PRO A 252 -10.93 -0.68 -4.45
CA PRO A 252 -12.01 -1.46 -5.04
C PRO A 252 -12.29 -0.99 -6.48
N LYS A 253 -12.59 -1.91 -7.39
CA LYS A 253 -12.83 -1.63 -8.83
C LYS A 253 -13.93 -0.59 -9.11
N TRP A 254 -14.85 -0.36 -8.16
CA TRP A 254 -15.89 0.66 -8.27
C TRP A 254 -15.39 2.09 -7.94
N TYR A 255 -14.24 2.26 -7.29
CA TYR A 255 -13.78 3.59 -6.87
C TYR A 255 -13.14 4.37 -8.03
N ARG A 256 -13.88 5.35 -8.54
CA ARG A 256 -13.50 6.24 -9.66
C ARG A 256 -12.78 7.53 -9.23
N GLY A 257 -12.45 7.69 -7.94
CA GLY A 257 -11.93 8.95 -7.40
C GLY A 257 -10.42 9.11 -7.53
N VAL A 258 -9.98 10.32 -7.88
CA VAL A 258 -8.56 10.71 -7.75
C VAL A 258 -8.20 10.79 -6.25
N ARG A 259 -6.91 10.69 -5.89
CA ARG A 259 -6.36 10.79 -4.51
C ARG A 259 -6.90 11.94 -3.64
N ARG A 260 -7.56 12.94 -4.23
CA ARG A 260 -8.11 14.15 -3.58
C ARG A 260 -9.29 13.88 -2.64
N HIS A 261 -10.05 12.79 -2.82
CA HIS A 261 -11.26 12.50 -2.02
C HIS A 261 -11.09 11.41 -0.94
N GLY A 262 -9.86 10.92 -0.73
CA GLY A 262 -9.47 10.23 0.51
C GLY A 262 -9.48 8.70 0.51
N LEU A 263 -10.12 8.02 -0.45
CA LEU A 263 -10.21 6.56 -0.47
C LEU A 263 -9.10 5.91 -1.32
N ILE A 264 -7.88 5.83 -0.77
CA ILE A 264 -6.98 4.70 -1.08
C ILE A 264 -7.17 3.69 0.04
N MET A 265 -7.48 2.44 -0.30
CA MET A 265 -7.62 1.37 0.70
C MET A 265 -6.25 0.84 1.14
N GLY A 266 -5.28 0.75 0.23
CA GLY A 266 -3.91 0.39 0.57
C GLY A 266 -2.94 0.41 -0.60
N CYS A 267 -1.76 -0.19 -0.37
CA CYS A 267 -0.80 -0.49 -1.43
C CYS A 267 -0.17 -1.86 -1.22
N SER A 268 0.21 -2.50 -2.33
CA SER A 268 1.10 -3.65 -2.39
C SER A 268 2.51 -3.14 -2.69
N VAL A 269 3.46 -3.38 -1.78
CA VAL A 269 4.86 -2.98 -1.91
C VAL A 269 5.73 -4.22 -2.01
N THR A 270 6.62 -4.23 -3.00
CA THR A 270 7.47 -5.39 -3.29
C THR A 270 8.93 -5.01 -3.40
N GLY A 271 9.81 -5.98 -3.15
CA GLY A 271 11.25 -5.87 -3.38
C GLY A 271 11.92 -7.24 -3.46
N VAL A 272 13.03 -7.31 -4.18
CA VAL A 272 13.79 -8.54 -4.47
C VAL A 272 15.05 -8.59 -3.61
N LYS A 273 15.38 -9.75 -3.05
CA LYS A 273 16.61 -9.97 -2.27
C LYS A 273 17.81 -10.17 -3.21
N PRO A 274 18.82 -9.28 -3.24
CA PRO A 274 19.94 -9.37 -4.17
C PRO A 274 21.02 -10.38 -3.76
N PHE A 275 21.21 -10.61 -2.45
CA PHE A 275 22.32 -11.39 -1.90
C PHE A 275 21.83 -12.28 -0.76
N SER A 276 22.48 -13.44 -0.55
CA SER A 276 22.17 -14.38 0.54
C SER A 276 22.54 -13.80 1.91
N GLY A 277 21.99 -14.39 2.98
CA GLY A 277 22.31 -14.03 4.35
C GLY A 277 21.35 -13.01 4.97
N ASP A 278 21.82 -12.39 6.05
CA ASP A 278 21.10 -11.36 6.79
C ASP A 278 21.02 -10.04 6.01
N SER A 279 20.00 -9.24 6.34
CA SER A 279 19.94 -7.84 5.93
C SER A 279 21.17 -7.04 6.42
N PRO A 280 21.72 -6.12 5.61
CA PRO A 280 22.76 -5.19 6.07
C PRO A 280 22.30 -4.29 7.22
N LEU A 281 20.99 -4.16 7.44
CA LEU A 281 20.41 -3.29 8.47
C LEU A 281 20.75 -3.76 9.88
N LYS A 282 21.53 -2.95 10.59
CA LYS A 282 21.74 -3.08 12.03
C LYS A 282 20.64 -2.32 12.76
N LEU A 283 19.83 -3.06 13.50
CA LEU A 283 18.82 -2.55 14.44
C LEU A 283 19.32 -2.80 15.86
N GLY A 284 18.86 -1.98 16.80
CA GLY A 284 19.05 -2.26 18.23
C GLY A 284 18.30 -3.52 18.69
N PRO A 285 18.45 -3.89 19.99
CA PRO A 285 17.62 -4.94 20.59
C PRO A 285 16.14 -4.68 20.32
N LYS A 286 15.35 -5.75 20.19
CA LYS A 286 13.90 -5.64 20.12
C LYS A 286 13.43 -4.99 21.42
N ALA A 287 12.62 -3.93 21.32
CA ALA A 287 11.99 -3.37 22.51
C ALA A 287 11.06 -4.44 23.08
N GLU A 288 11.29 -4.88 24.32
CA GLU A 288 10.44 -5.89 24.94
C GLU A 288 8.98 -5.42 24.99
N ASP A 289 8.04 -6.34 24.73
CA ASP A 289 6.62 -6.08 24.91
C ASP A 289 6.35 -5.68 26.37
N VAL A 290 6.16 -4.37 26.57
CA VAL A 290 6.15 -3.75 27.91
C VAL A 290 4.95 -4.24 28.72
N LYS A 291 5.16 -5.27 29.54
CA LYS A 291 4.18 -5.88 30.48
C LYS A 291 3.78 -4.94 31.65
N LYS A 292 3.77 -3.61 31.45
CA LYS A 292 3.22 -2.68 32.43
C LYS A 292 1.70 -2.74 32.37
N SER A 293 1.08 -2.95 33.52
CA SER A 293 -0.38 -2.89 33.66
C SER A 293 -0.89 -1.51 33.22
N VAL A 294 -1.65 -1.46 32.13
CA VAL A 294 -2.36 -0.26 31.70
C VAL A 294 -3.37 0.13 32.78
N ASN A 295 -3.49 1.42 33.07
CA ASN A 295 -4.55 1.92 33.94
C ASN A 295 -5.92 1.60 33.28
N PRO A 296 -6.90 0.97 33.97
CA PRO A 296 -8.18 0.59 33.37
C PRO A 296 -8.95 1.75 32.71
N LEU A 297 -8.85 2.98 33.24
CA LEU A 297 -9.47 4.17 32.64
C LEU A 297 -8.77 4.62 31.35
N VAL A 298 -7.45 4.41 31.26
CA VAL A 298 -6.67 4.66 30.03
C VAL A 298 -6.96 3.58 29.00
N PHE A 299 -7.09 2.31 29.40
CA PHE A 299 -7.52 1.24 28.50
C PHE A 299 -8.93 1.49 27.97
N LEU A 300 -9.88 1.87 28.84
CA LEU A 300 -11.26 2.16 28.43
C LEU A 300 -11.34 3.36 27.46
N SER A 301 -10.61 4.44 27.71
CA SER A 301 -10.60 5.59 26.80
C SER A 301 -9.94 5.27 25.45
N ARG A 302 -8.83 4.52 25.45
CA ARG A 302 -8.22 3.97 24.22
C ARG A 302 -9.20 3.09 23.45
N PHE A 303 -9.92 2.20 24.13
CA PHE A 303 -10.90 1.31 23.53
C PHE A 303 -12.02 2.11 22.85
N ILE A 304 -12.62 3.08 23.54
CA ILE A 304 -13.68 3.95 23.00
C ILE A 304 -13.17 4.73 21.77
N ILE A 305 -12.00 5.34 21.84
CA ILE A 305 -11.41 6.08 20.71
C ILE A 305 -11.12 5.14 19.52
N GLY A 306 -10.57 3.96 19.78
CA GLY A 306 -10.31 2.93 18.77
C GLY A 306 -11.59 2.40 18.11
N THR A 307 -12.69 2.22 18.88
CA THR A 307 -13.99 1.87 18.33
C THR A 307 -14.55 2.97 17.44
N ILE A 308 -14.51 4.25 17.87
CA ILE A 308 -14.99 5.38 17.07
C ILE A 308 -14.20 5.49 15.75
N ALA A 309 -12.87 5.36 15.81
CA ALA A 309 -12.03 5.36 14.62
C ALA A 309 -12.33 4.18 13.67
N ALA A 310 -12.46 2.96 14.21
CA ALA A 310 -12.85 1.79 13.43
C ALA A 310 -14.22 1.98 12.76
N THR A 311 -15.23 2.50 13.49
CA THR A 311 -16.55 2.82 12.92
C THR A 311 -16.46 3.85 11.80
N TYR A 312 -15.62 4.89 11.94
CA TYR A 312 -15.39 5.86 10.86
C TYR A 312 -14.82 5.19 9.60
N PHE A 313 -13.81 4.32 9.72
CA PHE A 313 -13.24 3.60 8.59
C PHE A 313 -14.17 2.50 8.01
N VAL A 314 -15.18 2.05 8.74
CA VAL A 314 -16.26 1.22 8.20
C VAL A 314 -17.26 2.05 7.41
N LEU A 315 -17.68 3.21 7.94
CA LEU A 315 -18.72 4.04 7.32
C LEU A 315 -18.25 4.79 6.06
N VAL A 316 -16.98 5.23 5.98
CA VAL A 316 -16.48 5.98 4.82
C VAL A 316 -16.56 5.17 3.50
N PRO A 317 -16.11 3.90 3.42
CA PRO A 317 -16.24 3.11 2.20
C PRO A 317 -17.69 2.76 1.86
N ILE A 318 -18.57 2.55 2.85
CA ILE A 318 -20.02 2.36 2.63
C ILE A 318 -20.63 3.62 2.00
N TYR A 319 -20.32 4.80 2.53
CA TYR A 319 -20.76 6.08 1.95
C TYR A 319 -20.22 6.30 0.53
N MET A 320 -18.95 5.98 0.28
CA MET A 320 -18.34 6.05 -1.05
C MET A 320 -18.97 5.07 -2.05
N TRP A 321 -19.34 3.86 -1.62
CA TRP A 321 -20.02 2.87 -2.45
C TRP A 321 -21.45 3.30 -2.79
N ILE A 322 -22.23 3.79 -1.81
CA ILE A 322 -23.56 4.37 -2.04
C ILE A 322 -23.45 5.56 -3.02
N LYS A 323 -22.43 6.41 -2.85
CA LYS A 323 -22.16 7.52 -3.78
C LYS A 323 -21.85 7.03 -5.20
N ASP A 324 -21.09 5.94 -5.37
CA ASP A 324 -20.83 5.36 -6.69
C ASP A 324 -22.11 4.86 -7.38
N GLN A 325 -23.07 4.29 -6.64
CA GLN A 325 -24.35 3.85 -7.20
C GLN A 325 -25.24 5.00 -7.66
N ILE A 326 -25.08 6.20 -7.07
CA ILE A 326 -25.90 7.39 -7.36
C ILE A 326 -25.24 8.30 -8.42
N VAL A 327 -23.91 8.41 -8.43
CA VAL A 327 -23.18 9.33 -9.32
C VAL A 327 -23.00 8.71 -10.72
N PRO A 328 -23.46 9.36 -11.81
CA PRO A 328 -23.38 8.82 -13.17
C PRO A 328 -22.01 8.29 -13.57
N LYS A 329 -21.99 7.17 -14.30
CA LYS A 329 -20.75 6.55 -14.81
C LYS A 329 -20.00 7.54 -15.71
N GLY A 330 -18.70 7.70 -15.44
CA GLY A 330 -17.83 8.67 -16.11
C GLY A 330 -17.58 9.97 -15.34
N GLN A 331 -18.38 10.28 -14.30
CA GLN A 331 -18.06 11.36 -13.36
C GLN A 331 -17.15 10.87 -12.22
N PRO A 332 -16.26 11.72 -11.66
CA PRO A 332 -15.44 11.36 -10.51
C PRO A 332 -16.28 11.40 -9.21
N ILE A 333 -15.95 10.49 -8.28
CA ILE A 333 -16.46 10.47 -6.91
C ILE A 333 -15.41 10.95 -5.90
#